data_AF-A0A182WM02-F1
#
_entry.id   AF-A0A182WM02-F1
#
_cell.length_a   1.000
_cell.length_b   1.000
_cell.length_c   1.000
_cell.angle_alpha   90.00
_cell.angle_beta   90.00
_cell.angle_gamma   90.00
#
_symmetry.space_group_name_H-M   'P 1'
#
loop_
_entity.id
_entity.type
_entity.pdbx_description
1 polymer ?
#
loop_
_entity_poly.entity_id
_entity_poly.type
_entity_poly.pdbx_seq_one_letter_code
_entity_poly.pdbx_strand_id
1 'polypeptide(L)'
;MSMAHGNNYDYHRTTFDGERNERILFLLFYHAVLVMFLWSYYQTVFTDIGRVPSRFRVPRAELDRIVRATNEEEQKQILELFAKELPVVTRTLNATVRFCDKCRLIKPDRAHHCSVCGVCVLKLDHHCPWVNNCINFTNYKYFILFLGYALLYCLYVACSTIPYMELLWTGKIDGRFHILFLFFVSVMFAISLVSLFGYHCYLVLLNRTTLESFRTPIFRYGGPDKNGFSLGKLNNFQEVFGDDWRLWFVPVYTSLGDGILFPTQSHHLASNSPHEVGSPVAPLTTAITGGSHNCNGSVANGTAGVDPIPQTIVLEHLDERKEGGGHRLQGQQQAVVMPHSTNGLPLQETKESFASSHPLYMGDGVVYPMRCYDEDAEALLGGEQQVNRNGTENLHDFEAATFLNEYGNLMH
;
A
#
# COMPACT_ATOMS: atom_id res chain seq x y z
N MET A 1 57.63 13.78 -46.44
CA MET A 1 56.31 14.43 -46.27
C MET A 1 55.15 13.41 -46.24
N SER A 2 55.36 12.18 -45.74
CA SER A 2 54.34 11.10 -45.74
C SER A 2 53.92 10.58 -44.35
N MET A 3 54.33 11.26 -43.26
CA MET A 3 53.96 10.87 -41.88
C MET A 3 52.84 11.73 -41.28
N ALA A 4 52.42 12.82 -41.93
CA ALA A 4 51.38 13.71 -41.41
C ALA A 4 49.94 13.25 -41.75
N HIS A 5 49.78 12.34 -42.72
CA HIS A 5 48.45 11.85 -43.12
C HIS A 5 47.92 10.75 -42.19
N GLY A 6 48.75 9.90 -41.59
CA GLY A 6 48.31 8.82 -40.70
C GLY A 6 47.70 9.31 -39.38
N ASN A 7 48.30 10.33 -38.77
CA ASN A 7 47.86 10.86 -37.47
C ASN A 7 46.46 11.52 -37.52
N ASN A 8 46.08 12.08 -38.67
CA ASN A 8 44.78 12.73 -38.83
C ASN A 8 43.65 11.69 -38.99
N TYR A 9 43.89 10.58 -39.69
CA TYR A 9 42.92 9.49 -39.82
C TYR A 9 42.67 8.78 -38.49
N ASP A 10 43.71 8.48 -37.72
CA ASP A 10 43.55 7.84 -36.40
C ASP A 10 42.92 8.78 -35.36
N TYR A 11 43.21 10.08 -35.40
CA TYR A 11 42.53 11.07 -34.55
C TYR A 11 41.04 11.19 -34.89
N HIS A 12 40.67 11.27 -36.17
CA HIS A 12 39.26 11.31 -36.58
C HIS A 12 38.51 10.01 -36.26
N ARG A 13 39.17 8.85 -36.36
CA ARG A 13 38.56 7.56 -35.99
C ARG A 13 38.34 7.46 -34.48
N THR A 14 39.34 7.78 -33.68
CA THR A 14 39.24 7.73 -32.20
C THR A 14 38.22 8.72 -31.64
N THR A 15 38.12 9.92 -32.20
CA THR A 15 37.09 10.91 -31.82
C THR A 15 35.68 10.47 -32.21
N PHE A 16 35.50 9.95 -33.43
CA PHE A 16 34.23 9.42 -33.89
C PHE A 16 33.77 8.17 -33.12
N ASP A 17 34.69 7.26 -32.81
CA ASP A 17 34.43 6.09 -31.97
C ASP A 17 34.11 6.52 -30.52
N GLY A 18 34.77 7.57 -30.02
CA GLY A 18 34.46 8.20 -28.73
C GLY A 18 33.03 8.74 -28.66
N GLU A 19 32.61 9.57 -29.62
CA GLU A 19 31.25 10.10 -29.71
C GLU A 19 30.20 8.99 -29.88
N ARG A 20 30.53 7.94 -30.63
CA ARG A 20 29.65 6.77 -30.81
C ARG A 20 29.46 6.02 -29.50
N ASN A 21 30.55 5.76 -28.77
CA ASN A 21 30.51 5.05 -27.50
C ASN A 21 29.72 5.83 -26.45
N GLU A 22 29.89 7.16 -26.41
CA GLU A 22 29.08 8.03 -25.56
C GLU A 22 27.59 7.88 -25.87
N ARG A 23 27.17 8.02 -27.13
CA ARG A 23 25.76 7.87 -27.52
C ARG A 23 25.19 6.50 -27.14
N ILE A 24 25.97 5.44 -27.29
CA ILE A 24 25.58 4.08 -26.87
C ILE A 24 25.37 4.03 -25.36
N LEU A 25 26.29 4.57 -24.56
CA LEU A 25 26.16 4.60 -23.10
C LEU A 25 24.93 5.38 -22.64
N PHE A 26 24.67 6.55 -23.22
CA PHE A 26 23.47 7.33 -22.95
C PHE A 26 22.21 6.51 -23.27
N LEU A 27 22.14 5.88 -24.43
CA LEU A 27 20.99 5.04 -24.81
C LEU A 27 20.81 3.84 -23.88
N LEU A 28 21.89 3.15 -23.48
CA LEU A 28 21.81 2.03 -22.55
C LEU A 28 21.28 2.48 -21.18
N PHE A 29 21.79 3.59 -20.64
CA PHE A 29 21.31 4.14 -19.38
C PHE A 29 19.85 4.58 -19.47
N TYR A 30 19.47 5.27 -20.55
CA TYR A 30 18.09 5.66 -20.81
C TYR A 30 17.15 4.46 -20.78
N HIS A 31 17.46 3.39 -21.51
CA HIS A 31 16.62 2.19 -21.56
C HIS A 31 16.59 1.47 -20.21
N ALA A 32 17.71 1.42 -19.48
CA ALA A 32 17.75 0.81 -18.15
C ALA A 32 16.80 1.55 -17.17
N VAL A 33 16.88 2.87 -17.11
CA VAL A 33 15.99 3.68 -16.27
C VAL A 33 14.54 3.58 -16.73
N LEU A 34 14.29 3.62 -18.04
CA LEU A 34 12.95 3.48 -18.62
C LEU A 34 12.32 2.13 -18.25
N VAL A 35 13.06 1.02 -18.35
CA VAL A 35 12.58 -0.30 -17.98
C VAL A 35 12.21 -0.35 -16.50
N MET A 36 13.06 0.18 -15.62
CA MET A 36 12.78 0.20 -14.18
C MET A 36 11.59 1.09 -13.82
N PHE A 37 11.46 2.25 -14.48
CA PHE A 37 10.31 3.14 -14.36
C PHE A 37 9.01 2.45 -14.79
N LEU A 38 8.98 1.85 -15.98
CA LEU A 38 7.78 1.18 -16.50
C LEU A 38 7.43 -0.07 -15.69
N TRP A 39 8.42 -0.84 -15.24
CA TRP A 39 8.20 -2.02 -14.42
C TRP A 39 7.63 -1.63 -13.05
N SER A 40 8.22 -0.65 -12.37
CA SER A 40 7.68 -0.16 -11.09
C SER A 40 6.28 0.43 -11.24
N TYR A 41 6.02 1.24 -12.28
CA TYR A 41 4.69 1.76 -12.58
C TYR A 41 3.67 0.63 -12.82
N TYR A 42 4.02 -0.37 -13.63
CA TYR A 42 3.17 -1.54 -13.89
C TYR A 42 2.82 -2.27 -12.59
N GLN A 43 3.81 -2.52 -11.73
CA GLN A 43 3.58 -3.19 -10.45
C GLN A 43 2.69 -2.36 -9.53
N THR A 44 2.87 -1.03 -9.47
CA THR A 44 2.00 -0.16 -8.67
C THR A 44 0.54 -0.19 -9.14
N VAL A 45 0.32 -0.15 -10.46
CA VAL A 45 -1.02 -0.14 -11.06
C VAL A 45 -1.73 -1.49 -10.90
N PHE A 46 -1.07 -2.58 -11.27
CA PHE A 46 -1.72 -3.88 -11.45
C PHE A 46 -1.57 -4.84 -10.26
N THR A 47 -0.81 -4.48 -9.22
CA THR A 47 -0.81 -5.28 -7.98
C THR A 47 -2.16 -5.15 -7.28
N ASP A 48 -2.74 -6.30 -6.94
CA ASP A 48 -4.01 -6.35 -6.22
C ASP A 48 -3.94 -5.63 -4.87
N ILE A 49 -5.04 -4.98 -4.53
CA ILE A 49 -5.21 -4.32 -3.25
C ILE A 49 -5.17 -5.36 -2.12
N GLY A 50 -4.38 -5.11 -1.07
CA GLY A 50 -4.39 -5.91 0.15
C GLY A 50 -5.75 -5.83 0.86
N ARG A 51 -6.63 -6.80 0.63
CA ARG A 51 -7.97 -6.85 1.23
C ARG A 51 -7.93 -7.44 2.64
N VAL A 52 -8.80 -6.95 3.52
CA VAL A 52 -8.96 -7.52 4.86
C VAL A 52 -9.53 -8.95 4.77
N PRO A 53 -8.91 -9.95 5.43
CA PRO A 53 -9.41 -11.32 5.42
C PRO A 53 -10.78 -11.49 6.08
N SER A 54 -11.52 -12.52 5.67
CA SER A 54 -12.89 -12.79 6.12
C SER A 54 -13.04 -13.00 7.64
N ARG A 55 -11.99 -13.45 8.34
CA ARG A 55 -12.01 -13.61 9.82
C ARG A 55 -12.31 -12.32 10.59
N PHE A 56 -12.04 -11.16 10.00
CA PHE A 56 -12.36 -9.86 10.58
C PHE A 56 -13.82 -9.44 10.36
N ARG A 57 -14.53 -10.13 9.46
CA ARG A 57 -15.93 -9.83 9.15
C ARG A 57 -16.81 -10.28 10.30
N VAL A 58 -17.65 -9.38 10.79
CA VAL A 58 -18.55 -9.67 11.91
C VAL A 58 -19.68 -10.57 11.38
N PRO A 59 -19.94 -11.74 12.01
CA PRO A 59 -21.03 -12.61 11.63
C PRO A 59 -22.39 -11.90 11.72
N ARG A 60 -23.36 -12.30 10.88
CA ARG A 60 -24.70 -11.68 10.84
C ARG A 60 -25.40 -11.66 12.20
N ALA A 61 -25.29 -12.74 12.98
CA ALA A 61 -25.88 -12.80 14.32
C ALA A 61 -25.34 -11.71 15.25
N GLU A 62 -24.04 -11.41 15.19
CA GLU A 62 -23.41 -10.35 15.97
C GLU A 62 -23.76 -8.96 15.43
N LEU A 63 -23.88 -8.80 14.10
CA LEU A 63 -24.39 -7.55 13.51
C LEU A 63 -25.80 -7.24 14.00
N ASP A 64 -26.70 -8.23 14.03
CA ASP A 64 -28.06 -8.04 14.53
C ASP A 64 -28.08 -7.68 16.02
N ARG A 65 -27.11 -8.15 16.80
CA ARG A 65 -26.95 -7.75 18.21
C ARG A 65 -26.47 -6.30 18.30
N ILE A 66 -25.49 -5.91 17.49
CA ILE A 66 -24.99 -4.53 17.45
C ILE A 66 -26.12 -3.56 17.06
N VAL A 67 -26.94 -3.92 16.08
CA VAL A 67 -28.05 -3.08 15.59
C VAL A 67 -29.17 -2.96 16.62
N ARG A 68 -29.39 -4.01 17.41
CA ARG A 68 -30.37 -4.02 18.50
C ARG A 68 -29.85 -3.38 19.79
N ALA A 69 -28.57 -3.02 19.85
CA ALA A 69 -28.00 -2.36 21.03
C ALA A 69 -28.77 -1.07 21.33
N THR A 70 -29.16 -0.92 22.59
CA THR A 70 -30.01 0.19 23.04
C THR A 70 -29.21 1.48 23.26
N ASN A 71 -27.91 1.33 23.51
CA ASN A 71 -26.97 2.40 23.82
C ASN A 71 -25.57 2.09 23.27
N GLU A 72 -24.71 3.12 23.24
CA GLU A 72 -23.35 3.03 22.68
C GLU A 72 -22.42 2.10 23.48
N GLU A 73 -22.64 1.98 24.79
CA GLU A 73 -21.82 1.14 25.66
C GLU A 73 -22.06 -0.35 25.40
N GLU A 74 -23.32 -0.75 25.20
CA GLU A 74 -23.69 -2.11 24.79
C GLU A 74 -23.09 -2.45 23.41
N GLN A 75 -23.17 -1.53 22.45
CA GLN A 75 -22.54 -1.68 21.13
C GLN A 75 -21.01 -1.86 21.26
N LYS A 76 -20.35 -1.03 22.08
CA LYS A 76 -18.91 -1.10 22.34
C LYS A 76 -18.51 -2.45 22.94
N GLN A 77 -19.29 -2.95 23.90
CA GLN A 77 -19.02 -4.24 24.54
C GLN A 77 -19.12 -5.40 23.55
N ILE A 78 -20.13 -5.41 22.67
CA ILE A 78 -20.26 -6.46 21.64
C ILE A 78 -19.05 -6.45 20.70
N LEU A 79 -18.64 -5.26 20.24
CA LEU A 79 -17.47 -5.12 19.38
C LEU A 79 -16.17 -5.54 20.08
N GLU A 80 -15.97 -5.17 21.35
CA GLU A 80 -14.78 -5.57 22.13
C GLU A 80 -14.73 -7.09 22.38
N LEU A 81 -15.87 -7.74 22.59
CA LEU A 81 -15.94 -9.19 22.74
C LEU A 81 -15.48 -9.89 21.45
N PHE A 82 -15.97 -9.45 20.30
CA PHE A 82 -15.54 -10.00 19.01
C PHE A 82 -14.07 -9.67 18.70
N ALA A 83 -13.62 -8.45 19.04
CA ALA A 83 -12.24 -8.02 18.83
C ALA A 83 -11.21 -8.79 19.67
N LYS A 84 -11.62 -9.41 20.78
CA LYS A 84 -10.74 -10.11 21.72
C LYS A 84 -9.98 -11.27 21.07
N GLU A 85 -10.55 -11.88 20.04
CA GLU A 85 -9.93 -12.99 19.29
C GLU A 85 -9.09 -12.51 18.10
N LEU A 86 -9.04 -11.19 17.86
CA LEU A 86 -8.33 -10.60 16.73
C LEU A 86 -7.05 -9.88 17.20
N PRO A 87 -5.98 -9.90 16.39
CA PRO A 87 -4.73 -9.20 16.71
C PRO A 87 -4.88 -7.69 16.42
N VAL A 88 -5.69 -6.98 17.20
CA VAL A 88 -5.95 -5.53 17.03
C VAL A 88 -5.57 -4.73 18.28
N VAL A 89 -4.52 -3.93 18.18
CA VAL A 89 -4.01 -3.11 19.28
C VAL A 89 -4.46 -1.65 19.19
N THR A 90 -4.88 -1.18 18.03
CA THR A 90 -5.36 0.21 17.84
C THR A 90 -6.85 0.36 18.14
N ARG A 91 -7.25 1.58 18.49
CA ARG A 91 -8.61 1.99 18.84
C ARG A 91 -8.96 3.31 18.15
N THR A 92 -10.23 3.67 18.19
CA THR A 92 -10.71 5.02 17.81
C THR A 92 -10.28 6.04 18.87
N LEU A 93 -10.51 7.34 18.60
CA LEU A 93 -10.28 8.42 19.57
C LEU A 93 -11.07 8.22 20.87
N ASN A 94 -12.26 7.61 20.79
CA ASN A 94 -13.13 7.32 21.93
C ASN A 94 -12.78 5.98 22.62
N ALA A 95 -11.58 5.43 22.36
CA ALA A 95 -11.11 4.16 22.87
C ALA A 95 -12.07 2.98 22.58
N THR A 96 -12.70 2.98 21.41
CA THR A 96 -13.55 1.88 20.92
C THR A 96 -12.85 1.09 19.82
N VAL A 97 -13.31 -0.14 19.58
CA VAL A 97 -12.82 -0.96 18.46
C VAL A 97 -13.10 -0.25 17.13
N ARG A 98 -12.11 -0.23 16.26
CA ARG A 98 -12.23 0.35 14.91
C ARG A 98 -13.08 -0.58 14.04
N PHE A 99 -14.33 -0.21 13.83
CA PHE A 99 -15.29 -0.97 13.02
C PHE A 99 -15.59 -0.25 11.70
N CYS A 100 -15.84 -1.01 10.64
CA CYS A 100 -16.29 -0.48 9.35
C CYS A 100 -17.73 -0.91 9.07
N ASP A 101 -18.65 0.05 9.06
CA ASP A 101 -20.05 -0.20 8.73
C ASP A 101 -20.27 -0.70 7.31
N LYS A 102 -19.61 -0.08 6.33
CA LYS A 102 -19.77 -0.44 4.90
C LYS A 102 -19.34 -1.87 4.62
N CYS A 103 -18.22 -2.30 5.21
CA CYS A 103 -17.67 -3.65 5.01
C CYS A 103 -18.14 -4.67 6.05
N ARG A 104 -18.78 -4.22 7.14
CA ARG A 104 -19.23 -5.04 8.28
C ARG A 104 -18.11 -5.86 8.92
N LEU A 105 -16.96 -5.23 9.16
CA LEU A 105 -15.76 -5.88 9.71
C LEU A 105 -15.06 -5.01 10.76
N ILE A 106 -14.32 -5.65 11.66
CA ILE A 106 -13.34 -4.97 12.51
C ILE A 106 -12.11 -4.65 11.63
N LYS A 107 -11.69 -3.39 11.60
CA LYS A 107 -10.51 -2.96 10.85
C LYS A 107 -9.25 -3.51 11.54
N PRO A 108 -8.39 -4.28 10.84
CA PRO A 108 -7.04 -4.54 11.33
C PRO A 108 -6.29 -3.25 11.60
N ASP A 109 -5.21 -3.34 12.37
CA ASP A 109 -4.35 -2.18 12.61
C ASP A 109 -3.85 -1.61 11.28
N ARG A 110 -3.81 -0.27 11.18
CA ARG A 110 -3.41 0.48 9.97
C ARG A 110 -4.32 0.28 8.74
N ALA A 111 -5.37 -0.54 8.81
CA ALA A 111 -6.33 -0.71 7.72
C ALA A 111 -7.39 0.40 7.72
N HIS A 112 -7.81 0.86 6.54
CA HIS A 112 -8.85 1.88 6.39
C HIS A 112 -9.79 1.56 5.22
N HIS A 113 -11.01 2.10 5.24
CA HIS A 113 -11.96 1.97 4.14
C HIS A 113 -11.65 3.00 3.06
N CYS A 114 -11.46 2.56 1.81
CA CYS A 114 -11.39 3.46 0.68
C CYS A 114 -12.76 3.52 0.01
N SER A 115 -13.39 4.68 0.00
CA SER A 115 -14.70 4.90 -0.64
C SER A 115 -14.67 4.68 -2.15
N VAL A 116 -13.57 5.06 -2.81
CA VAL A 116 -13.38 4.87 -4.26
C VAL A 116 -13.30 3.38 -4.63
N CYS A 117 -12.54 2.60 -3.85
CA CYS A 117 -12.43 1.15 -4.08
C CYS A 117 -13.59 0.34 -3.46
N GLY A 118 -14.40 0.96 -2.58
CA GLY A 118 -15.54 0.34 -1.91
C GLY A 118 -15.18 -0.75 -0.89
N VAL A 119 -13.94 -0.80 -0.41
CA VAL A 119 -13.43 -1.88 0.44
C VAL A 119 -12.46 -1.39 1.51
N CYS A 120 -12.32 -2.15 2.60
CA CYS A 120 -11.22 -1.96 3.56
C CYS A 120 -9.90 -2.53 3.02
N VAL A 121 -8.86 -1.71 3.14
CA VAL A 121 -7.54 -1.93 2.57
C VAL A 121 -6.51 -1.99 3.70
N LEU A 122 -5.65 -3.02 3.69
CA LEU A 122 -4.58 -3.24 4.66
C LEU A 122 -3.48 -2.19 4.51
N LYS A 123 -3.03 -1.61 5.64
CA LYS A 123 -2.03 -0.52 5.67
C LYS A 123 -2.29 0.52 4.58
N LEU A 124 -3.51 1.05 4.51
CA LEU A 124 -3.89 2.02 3.49
C LEU A 124 -3.04 3.27 3.66
N ASP A 125 -2.37 3.68 2.59
CA ASP A 125 -1.65 4.92 2.53
C ASP A 125 -2.53 6.01 1.93
N HIS A 126 -2.95 5.83 0.68
CA HIS A 126 -3.92 6.68 0.01
C HIS A 126 -4.52 5.99 -1.22
N HIS A 127 -5.62 6.54 -1.76
CA HIS A 127 -6.07 6.22 -3.11
C HIS A 127 -5.36 7.15 -4.10
N CYS A 128 -4.68 6.60 -5.11
CA CYS A 128 -3.91 7.39 -6.07
C CYS A 128 -4.59 7.37 -7.43
N PRO A 129 -5.19 8.50 -7.88
CA PRO A 129 -5.86 8.58 -9.17
C PRO A 129 -4.94 8.29 -10.36
N TRP A 130 -3.65 8.62 -10.24
CA TRP A 130 -2.64 8.47 -11.32
C TRP A 130 -2.32 7.02 -11.66
N VAL A 131 -2.58 6.10 -10.74
CA VAL A 131 -2.42 4.65 -10.95
C VAL A 131 -3.76 3.92 -10.91
N ASN A 132 -4.86 4.65 -10.71
CA ASN A 132 -6.21 4.12 -10.57
C ASN A 132 -6.30 2.95 -9.57
N ASN A 133 -5.56 3.04 -8.46
CA ASN A 133 -5.44 1.98 -7.47
C ASN A 133 -5.12 2.57 -6.09
N CYS A 134 -5.39 1.81 -5.02
CA CYS A 134 -4.94 2.15 -3.68
C CYS A 134 -3.46 1.84 -3.50
N ILE A 135 -2.73 2.79 -2.93
CA ILE A 135 -1.39 2.58 -2.39
C ILE A 135 -1.55 2.03 -0.98
N ASN A 136 -1.05 0.81 -0.77
CA ASN A 136 -1.32 0.01 0.42
C ASN A 136 -0.21 -1.00 0.70
N PHE A 137 -0.41 -1.87 1.69
CA PHE A 137 0.57 -2.89 2.09
C PHE A 137 1.21 -3.65 0.91
N THR A 138 0.41 -4.09 -0.07
CA THR A 138 0.88 -4.99 -1.14
C THR A 138 1.72 -4.30 -2.22
N ASN A 139 1.56 -2.99 -2.41
CA ASN A 139 2.18 -2.25 -3.50
C ASN A 139 2.96 -1.00 -3.06
N TYR A 140 3.08 -0.72 -1.75
CA TYR A 140 3.76 0.48 -1.26
C TYR A 140 5.22 0.56 -1.73
N LYS A 141 5.98 -0.55 -1.64
CA LYS A 141 7.36 -0.62 -2.16
C LYS A 141 7.42 -0.21 -3.64
N TYR A 142 6.50 -0.74 -4.46
CA TYR A 142 6.45 -0.43 -5.89
C TYR A 142 6.18 1.04 -6.14
N PHE A 143 5.27 1.64 -5.38
CA PHE A 143 4.99 3.07 -5.45
C PHE A 143 6.22 3.93 -5.12
N ILE A 144 6.98 3.60 -4.07
CA ILE A 144 8.23 4.31 -3.75
C ILE A 144 9.25 4.19 -4.89
N LEU A 145 9.42 2.99 -5.45
CA LEU A 145 10.31 2.76 -6.58
C LEU A 145 9.83 3.51 -7.83
N PHE A 146 8.54 3.52 -8.11
CA PHE A 146 7.93 4.26 -9.21
C PHE A 146 8.24 5.75 -9.10
N LEU A 147 8.05 6.36 -7.94
CA LEU A 147 8.40 7.76 -7.70
C LEU A 147 9.89 8.04 -7.91
N GLY A 148 10.76 7.18 -7.36
CA GLY A 148 12.22 7.33 -7.49
C GLY A 148 12.70 7.19 -8.93
N TYR A 149 12.22 6.18 -9.66
CA TYR A 149 12.57 5.97 -11.07
C TYR A 149 11.95 7.01 -12.00
N ALA A 150 10.74 7.50 -11.70
CA ALA A 150 10.13 8.61 -12.42
C ALA A 150 10.96 9.89 -12.26
N LEU A 151 11.42 10.17 -11.03
CA LEU A 151 12.30 11.32 -10.74
C LEU A 151 13.63 11.19 -11.49
N LEU A 152 14.28 10.03 -11.39
CA LEU A 152 15.54 9.76 -12.11
C LEU A 152 15.37 9.91 -13.63
N TYR A 153 14.26 9.40 -14.18
CA TYR A 153 13.94 9.53 -15.60
C TYR A 153 13.76 11.00 -16.01
N CYS A 154 12.98 11.77 -15.25
CA CYS A 154 12.75 13.18 -15.52
C CYS A 154 14.04 14.00 -15.43
N LEU A 155 14.85 13.79 -14.40
CA LEU A 155 16.15 14.45 -14.25
C LEU A 155 17.10 14.09 -15.40
N TYR A 156 17.16 12.82 -15.79
CA TYR A 156 17.98 12.37 -16.91
C TYR A 156 17.57 13.05 -18.22
N VAL A 157 16.27 13.10 -18.51
CA VAL A 157 15.72 13.77 -19.69
C VAL A 157 15.99 15.28 -19.66
N ALA A 158 15.78 15.94 -18.52
CA ALA A 158 16.06 17.37 -18.37
C ALA A 158 17.55 17.66 -18.60
N CYS A 159 18.45 16.94 -17.93
CA CYS A 159 19.90 17.17 -18.05
C CYS A 159 20.42 16.86 -19.46
N SER A 160 19.98 15.74 -20.07
CA SER A 160 20.43 15.35 -21.41
C SER A 160 19.93 16.28 -22.52
N THR A 161 18.84 17.04 -22.28
CA THR A 161 18.31 18.01 -23.25
C THR A 161 18.94 19.39 -23.15
N ILE A 162 19.65 19.74 -22.06
CA ILE A 162 20.29 21.06 -21.87
C ILE A 162 21.20 21.47 -23.05
N PRO A 163 22.13 20.62 -23.56
CA PRO A 163 22.98 21.03 -24.68
C PRO A 163 22.16 21.35 -25.94
N TYR A 164 21.09 20.59 -26.18
CA TYR A 164 20.19 20.82 -27.31
C TYR A 164 19.36 22.10 -27.15
N MET A 165 19.04 22.50 -25.91
CA MET A 165 18.41 23.78 -25.61
C MET A 165 19.33 24.95 -25.96
N GLU A 166 20.63 24.84 -25.68
CA GLU A 166 21.62 25.85 -26.09
C GLU A 166 21.72 25.97 -27.62
N LEU A 167 21.77 24.83 -28.32
CA LEU A 167 21.77 24.78 -29.79
C LEU A 167 20.52 25.44 -30.39
N LEU A 168 19.35 25.20 -29.78
CA LEU A 168 18.09 25.80 -30.20
C LEU A 168 18.07 27.31 -29.94
N TRP A 169 18.53 27.74 -28.77
CA TRP A 169 18.58 29.15 -28.39
C TRP A 169 19.56 29.96 -29.24
N THR A 170 20.68 29.35 -29.63
CA THR A 170 21.69 29.97 -30.50
C THR A 170 21.32 29.94 -31.99
N GLY A 171 20.16 29.37 -32.35
CA GLY A 171 19.71 29.26 -33.75
C GLY A 171 20.55 28.31 -34.61
N LYS A 172 21.30 27.39 -33.98
CA LYS A 172 22.13 26.39 -34.70
C LYS A 172 21.31 25.19 -35.17
N ILE A 173 20.12 24.98 -34.60
CA ILE A 173 19.16 23.93 -35.00
C ILE A 173 17.76 24.55 -35.11
N ASP A 174 17.04 24.24 -36.20
CA ASP A 174 15.68 24.72 -36.42
C ASP A 174 14.63 23.62 -36.13
N GLY A 175 13.44 24.04 -35.69
CA GLY A 175 12.21 23.23 -35.79
C GLY A 175 12.06 22.05 -34.81
N ARG A 176 12.78 22.04 -33.68
CA ARG A 176 12.72 20.93 -32.69
C ARG A 176 11.91 21.24 -31.44
N PHE A 177 10.66 21.68 -31.63
CA PHE A 177 9.72 21.99 -30.54
C PHE A 177 9.52 20.83 -29.54
N HIS A 178 9.69 19.59 -30.00
CA HIS A 178 9.64 18.41 -29.12
C HIS A 178 10.73 18.43 -28.04
N ILE A 179 11.94 18.94 -28.33
CA ILE A 179 13.02 19.04 -27.34
C ILE A 179 12.67 20.08 -26.28
N LEU A 180 12.15 21.23 -26.71
CA LEU A 180 11.69 22.30 -25.83
C LEU A 180 10.58 21.80 -24.89
N PHE A 181 9.57 21.14 -25.46
CA PHE A 181 8.45 20.57 -24.71
C PHE A 181 8.93 19.50 -23.73
N LEU A 182 9.80 18.59 -24.19
CA LEU A 182 10.35 17.51 -23.38
C LEU A 182 11.14 18.06 -22.17
N PHE A 183 11.97 19.09 -22.38
CA PHE A 183 12.69 19.75 -21.29
C PHE A 183 11.72 20.32 -20.24
N PHE A 184 10.78 21.17 -20.63
CA PHE A 184 9.86 21.80 -19.68
C PHE A 184 8.96 20.80 -18.95
N VAL A 185 8.42 19.81 -19.66
CA VAL A 185 7.60 18.76 -19.04
C VAL A 185 8.43 17.95 -18.04
N SER A 186 9.65 17.56 -18.40
CA SER A 186 10.53 16.81 -17.50
C SER A 186 10.89 17.60 -16.23
N VAL A 187 11.19 18.89 -16.34
CA VAL A 187 11.48 19.75 -15.18
C VAL A 187 10.24 19.93 -14.30
N MET A 188 9.07 20.18 -14.91
CA MET A 188 7.80 20.32 -14.17
C MET A 188 7.51 19.08 -13.34
N PHE A 189 7.58 17.89 -13.95
CA PHE A 189 7.39 16.63 -13.21
C PHE A 189 8.48 16.39 -12.17
N ALA A 190 9.75 16.69 -12.48
CA ALA A 190 10.85 16.51 -11.53
C ALA A 190 10.62 17.31 -10.24
N ILE A 191 10.21 18.58 -10.35
CA ILE A 191 9.92 19.43 -9.17
C ILE A 191 8.83 18.81 -8.30
N SER A 192 7.72 18.38 -8.90
CA SER A 192 6.63 17.73 -8.15
C SER A 192 7.02 16.38 -7.57
N LEU A 193 7.86 15.61 -8.28
CA LEU A 193 8.31 14.30 -7.83
C LEU A 193 9.33 14.39 -6.70
N VAL A 194 10.19 15.42 -6.66
CA VAL A 194 11.13 15.64 -5.54
C VAL A 194 10.38 15.77 -4.22
N SER A 195 9.33 16.58 -4.17
CA SER A 195 8.56 16.79 -2.94
C SER A 195 7.81 15.53 -2.51
N LEU A 196 7.12 14.87 -3.44
CA LEU A 196 6.36 13.65 -3.15
C LEU A 196 7.27 12.48 -2.75
N PHE A 197 8.34 12.23 -3.50
CA PHE A 197 9.30 11.17 -3.19
C PHE A 197 10.03 11.43 -1.86
N GLY A 198 10.46 12.68 -1.61
CA GLY A 198 11.09 13.07 -0.36
C GLY A 198 10.18 12.86 0.85
N TYR A 199 8.90 13.25 0.74
CA TYR A 199 7.91 13.04 1.79
C TYR A 199 7.68 11.56 2.08
N HIS A 200 7.51 10.71 1.06
CA HIS A 200 7.34 9.28 1.29
C HIS A 200 8.62 8.59 1.79
N CYS A 201 9.81 9.04 1.40
CA CYS A 201 11.06 8.58 2.03
C CYS A 201 11.05 8.88 3.54
N TYR A 202 10.63 10.08 3.94
CA TYR A 202 10.48 10.44 5.35
C TYR A 202 9.45 9.54 6.06
N LEU A 203 8.29 9.28 5.45
CA LEU A 203 7.27 8.39 6.01
C LEU A 203 7.76 6.95 6.18
N VAL A 204 8.49 6.40 5.20
CA VAL A 204 9.13 5.08 5.30
C VAL A 204 10.08 5.03 6.50
N LEU A 205 10.95 6.03 6.66
CA LEU A 205 11.92 6.07 7.76
C LEU A 205 11.27 6.17 9.15
N LEU A 206 10.04 6.69 9.25
CA LEU A 206 9.27 6.76 10.48
C LEU A 206 8.24 5.62 10.65
N ASN A 207 8.12 4.73 9.65
CA ASN A 207 7.10 3.69 9.55
C ASN A 207 5.67 4.23 9.72
N ARG A 208 5.37 5.33 9.03
CA ARG A 208 4.03 5.94 9.01
C ARG A 208 3.43 5.84 7.62
N THR A 209 2.11 5.68 7.55
CA THR A 209 1.36 5.98 6.32
C THR A 209 1.04 7.46 6.26
N THR A 210 0.62 7.96 5.09
CA THR A 210 0.11 9.33 4.94
C THR A 210 -1.07 9.58 5.89
N LEU A 211 -2.01 8.64 6.02
CA LEU A 211 -3.13 8.75 6.97
C LEU A 211 -2.65 8.89 8.43
N GLU A 212 -1.66 8.09 8.83
CA GLU A 212 -1.10 8.12 10.19
C GLU A 212 -0.30 9.41 10.46
N SER A 213 0.21 10.06 9.42
CA SER A 213 0.90 11.34 9.54
C SER A 213 -0.05 12.49 9.89
N PHE A 214 -1.29 12.43 9.37
CA PHE A 214 -2.35 13.39 9.65
C PHE A 214 -3.12 13.04 10.93
N ARG A 215 -3.33 11.75 11.19
CA ARG A 215 -4.05 11.27 12.37
C ARG A 215 -3.25 10.23 13.13
N THR A 216 -2.81 10.62 14.32
CA THR A 216 -2.07 9.77 15.23
C THR A 216 -2.88 8.51 15.59
N PRO A 217 -2.34 7.29 15.38
CA PRO A 217 -3.02 6.08 15.82
C PRO A 217 -3.13 6.04 17.34
N ILE A 218 -4.29 5.60 17.84
CA ILE A 218 -4.54 5.44 19.27
C ILE A 218 -4.30 3.98 19.63
N PHE A 219 -3.34 3.71 20.50
CA PHE A 219 -3.08 2.38 21.03
C PHE A 219 -3.95 2.12 22.26
N ARG A 220 -4.48 0.89 22.36
CA ARG A 220 -5.30 0.42 23.48
C ARG A 220 -4.63 0.67 24.84
N TYR A 221 -3.32 0.46 24.88
CA TYR A 221 -2.47 0.76 26.03
C TYR A 221 -1.48 1.84 25.60
N GLY A 222 -1.49 3.00 26.27
CA GLY A 222 -0.58 4.11 25.99
C GLY A 222 -1.23 5.33 25.30
N GLY A 223 -2.41 5.18 24.68
CA GLY A 223 -3.12 6.31 24.06
C GLY A 223 -2.56 6.70 22.69
N PRO A 224 -2.66 7.98 22.28
CA PRO A 224 -2.14 8.46 20.99
C PRO A 224 -0.61 8.34 20.92
N ASP A 225 -0.10 7.65 19.89
CA ASP A 225 1.35 7.53 19.67
C ASP A 225 1.70 7.53 18.17
N LYS A 226 2.35 8.61 17.69
CA LYS A 226 2.79 8.73 16.29
C LYS A 226 3.95 7.77 15.95
N ASN A 227 4.65 7.25 16.95
CA ASN A 227 5.81 6.37 16.80
C ASN A 227 5.51 4.92 17.20
N GLY A 228 4.25 4.57 17.49
CA GLY A 228 3.93 3.26 18.05
C GLY A 228 4.26 2.07 17.13
N PHE A 229 4.41 2.29 15.82
CA PHE A 229 4.90 1.30 14.85
C PHE A 229 6.37 1.49 14.43
N SER A 230 7.08 2.47 15.00
CA SER A 230 8.48 2.73 14.65
C SER A 230 9.43 1.78 15.38
N LEU A 231 10.32 1.15 14.62
CA LEU A 231 11.29 0.14 15.06
C LEU A 231 12.75 0.63 14.91
N GLY A 232 12.93 1.92 14.58
CA GLY A 232 14.20 2.51 14.17
C GLY A 232 14.33 2.58 12.64
N LYS A 233 15.05 3.59 12.14
CA LYS A 233 15.06 3.96 10.70
C LYS A 233 15.36 2.80 9.74
N LEU A 234 16.35 1.97 10.07
CA LEU A 234 16.74 0.83 9.22
C LEU A 234 15.67 -0.27 9.22
N ASN A 235 15.20 -0.67 10.42
CA ASN A 235 14.14 -1.67 10.54
C ASN A 235 12.84 -1.19 9.86
N ASN A 236 12.49 0.09 10.00
CA ASN A 236 11.36 0.70 9.31
C ASN A 236 11.49 0.64 7.78
N PHE A 237 12.70 0.85 7.27
CA PHE A 237 12.99 0.70 5.84
C PHE A 237 12.85 -0.77 5.41
N GLN A 238 13.39 -1.72 6.19
CA GLN A 238 13.27 -3.15 5.93
C GLN A 238 11.83 -3.66 5.96
N GLU A 239 10.95 -3.09 6.80
CA GLU A 239 9.52 -3.43 6.77
C GLU A 239 8.90 -3.23 5.37
N VAL A 240 9.40 -2.28 4.58
CA VAL A 240 8.93 -2.00 3.22
C VAL A 240 9.78 -2.70 2.15
N PHE A 241 11.10 -2.67 2.30
CA PHE A 241 12.04 -3.11 1.26
C PHE A 241 12.59 -4.53 1.46
N GLY A 242 12.36 -5.15 2.61
CA GLY A 242 12.87 -6.46 2.99
C GLY A 242 14.33 -6.45 3.42
N ASP A 243 14.81 -7.62 3.83
CA ASP A 243 16.17 -7.79 4.36
C ASP A 243 17.23 -7.94 3.27
N ASP A 244 16.85 -8.44 2.08
CA ASP A 244 17.80 -8.61 0.98
C ASP A 244 18.04 -7.30 0.24
N TRP A 245 19.17 -6.66 0.55
CA TRP A 245 19.59 -5.40 -0.05
C TRP A 245 19.71 -5.43 -1.58
N ARG A 246 19.94 -6.61 -2.17
CA ARG A 246 20.05 -6.78 -3.63
C ARG A 246 18.71 -6.54 -4.33
N LEU A 247 17.60 -6.69 -3.61
CA LEU A 247 16.24 -6.55 -4.12
C LEU A 247 15.58 -5.22 -3.75
N TRP A 248 16.25 -4.35 -2.99
CA TRP A 248 15.68 -3.07 -2.56
C TRP A 248 15.22 -2.22 -3.73
N PHE A 249 16.05 -2.10 -4.76
CA PHE A 249 15.75 -1.28 -5.94
C PHE A 249 15.07 -2.09 -7.06
N VAL A 250 14.69 -3.34 -6.82
CA VAL A 250 14.01 -4.17 -7.81
C VAL A 250 12.50 -4.22 -7.51
N PRO A 251 11.61 -3.97 -8.49
CA PRO A 251 10.14 -4.03 -8.34
C PRO A 251 9.59 -5.46 -8.15
N VAL A 252 10.07 -6.15 -7.12
CA VAL A 252 9.61 -7.46 -6.64
C VAL A 252 9.15 -7.35 -5.20
N TYR A 253 8.15 -8.15 -4.83
CA TYR A 253 7.56 -8.11 -3.49
C TYR A 253 8.57 -8.61 -2.45
N THR A 254 8.92 -7.77 -1.49
CA THR A 254 9.85 -8.11 -0.39
C THR A 254 9.46 -7.46 0.94
N SER A 255 8.31 -6.80 1.01
CA SER A 255 7.83 -6.19 2.26
C SER A 255 7.61 -7.27 3.32
N LEU A 256 7.91 -6.93 4.57
CA LEU A 256 7.79 -7.87 5.69
C LEU A 256 6.37 -7.87 6.26
N GLY A 257 6.03 -8.95 6.96
CA GLY A 257 4.74 -9.12 7.61
C GLY A 257 3.61 -9.60 6.69
N ASP A 258 2.40 -9.64 7.23
CA ASP A 258 1.18 -10.12 6.54
C ASP A 258 0.18 -8.98 6.24
N GLY A 259 0.54 -7.74 6.60
CA GLY A 259 -0.31 -6.57 6.47
C GLY A 259 -1.41 -6.47 7.53
N ILE A 260 -1.46 -7.40 8.48
CA ILE A 260 -2.46 -7.49 9.54
C ILE A 260 -1.81 -7.21 10.90
N LEU A 261 -0.71 -7.91 11.20
CA LEU A 261 0.08 -7.71 12.40
C LEU A 261 1.31 -6.87 12.06
N PHE A 262 1.50 -5.78 12.81
CA PHE A 262 2.67 -4.93 12.71
C PHE A 262 3.40 -4.94 14.05
N PRO A 263 4.74 -5.12 14.06
CA PRO A 263 5.50 -4.97 15.28
C PRO A 263 5.32 -3.56 15.85
N THR A 264 5.14 -3.45 17.17
CA THR A 264 5.05 -2.17 17.85
C THR A 264 6.35 -1.83 18.56
N GLN A 265 6.58 -0.54 18.78
CA GLN A 265 7.77 -0.06 19.49
C GLN A 265 7.88 -0.67 20.90
N SER A 266 6.77 -0.76 21.63
CA SER A 266 6.74 -1.35 22.98
C SER A 266 7.22 -2.80 23.01
N HIS A 267 6.79 -3.62 22.05
CA HIS A 267 7.24 -5.00 21.92
C HIS A 267 8.70 -5.10 21.47
N HIS A 268 9.12 -4.24 20.54
CA HIS A 268 10.49 -4.21 20.02
C HIS A 268 11.53 -3.75 21.06
N LEU A 269 11.20 -2.78 21.90
CA LEU A 269 12.06 -2.37 23.02
C LEU A 269 12.18 -3.46 24.08
N ALA A 270 11.09 -4.19 24.35
CA ALA A 270 11.11 -5.32 25.27
C ALA A 270 11.97 -6.49 24.76
N SER A 271 11.94 -6.79 23.46
CA SER A 271 12.77 -7.86 22.87
C SER A 271 14.26 -7.53 22.79
N ASN A 272 14.62 -6.24 22.68
CA ASN A 272 16.00 -5.80 22.52
C ASN A 272 16.66 -5.34 23.84
N SER A 273 15.95 -5.44 24.96
CA SER A 273 16.54 -5.21 26.28
C SER A 273 17.41 -6.42 26.65
N PRO A 274 18.72 -6.24 26.94
CA PRO A 274 19.54 -7.35 27.43
C PRO A 274 18.94 -7.87 28.73
N HIS A 275 18.63 -9.17 28.77
CA HIS A 275 18.12 -9.84 29.96
C HIS A 275 19.02 -9.55 31.16
N GLU A 276 18.55 -8.74 32.11
CA GLU A 276 18.96 -8.92 33.50
C GLU A 276 18.41 -10.29 33.94
N VAL A 277 19.33 -11.21 34.18
CA VAL A 277 19.05 -12.53 34.77
C VAL A 277 18.45 -12.30 36.16
N GLY A 278 17.15 -12.52 36.31
CA GLY A 278 16.49 -12.35 37.61
C GLY A 278 15.01 -12.75 37.63
N SER A 279 14.77 -14.05 37.84
CA SER A 279 13.51 -14.70 38.28
C SER A 279 12.51 -15.14 37.19
N PRO A 280 12.00 -16.39 37.26
CA PRO A 280 11.10 -16.94 36.26
C PRO A 280 9.69 -16.36 36.39
N VAL A 281 9.19 -15.78 35.29
CA VAL A 281 7.76 -15.49 35.13
C VAL A 281 7.04 -16.83 34.94
N ALA A 282 6.21 -17.22 35.90
CA ALA A 282 5.42 -18.44 35.84
C ALA A 282 4.37 -18.35 34.70
N PRO A 283 4.03 -19.47 34.03
CA PRO A 283 2.99 -19.48 33.00
C PRO A 283 1.62 -19.19 33.63
N LEU A 284 0.82 -18.37 32.96
CA LEU A 284 -0.55 -18.04 33.35
C LEU A 284 -1.47 -19.27 33.13
N THR A 285 -1.50 -20.20 34.08
CA THR A 285 -2.53 -21.25 34.15
C THR A 285 -3.73 -20.77 34.96
N THR A 286 -4.88 -20.77 34.31
CA THR A 286 -6.22 -20.52 34.84
C THR A 286 -6.52 -21.43 36.03
N ALA A 287 -6.61 -20.88 37.25
CA ALA A 287 -7.10 -21.60 38.41
C ALA A 287 -8.55 -21.21 38.69
N ILE A 288 -9.47 -22.12 38.32
CA ILE A 288 -10.85 -22.13 38.78
C ILE A 288 -10.82 -22.50 40.27
N THR A 289 -11.44 -21.65 41.08
CA THR A 289 -11.71 -21.89 42.50
C THR A 289 -12.68 -23.06 42.67
N GLY A 290 -12.28 -24.07 43.44
CA GLY A 290 -13.15 -25.16 43.87
C GLY A 290 -12.51 -25.91 45.02
N GLY A 291 -12.79 -25.47 46.24
CA GLY A 291 -12.43 -26.22 47.44
C GLY A 291 -13.33 -27.44 47.61
N SER A 292 -12.74 -28.58 48.00
CA SER A 292 -13.38 -29.59 48.86
C SER A 292 -12.41 -30.73 49.19
N HIS A 293 -12.20 -30.92 50.48
CA HIS A 293 -11.94 -32.15 51.22
C HIS A 293 -10.85 -33.17 50.79
N ASN A 294 -9.88 -33.25 51.70
CA ASN A 294 -8.90 -34.31 51.93
C ASN A 294 -9.58 -35.57 52.51
N CYS A 295 -9.26 -36.77 52.00
CA CYS A 295 -9.31 -38.05 52.75
C CYS A 295 -8.36 -39.10 52.13
N ASN A 296 -7.52 -39.69 53.00
CA ASN A 296 -6.59 -40.80 52.77
C ASN A 296 -7.31 -42.10 52.37
N GLY A 297 -6.61 -42.99 51.64
CA GLY A 297 -7.01 -44.39 51.51
C GLY A 297 -6.10 -45.21 50.60
N SER A 298 -5.35 -46.12 51.20
CA SER A 298 -4.33 -47.01 50.65
C SER A 298 -4.87 -48.11 49.70
N VAL A 299 -3.94 -48.72 48.92
CA VAL A 299 -3.76 -50.17 48.64
C VAL A 299 -3.46 -50.48 47.15
N ALA A 300 -2.46 -51.36 47.00
CA ALA A 300 -1.74 -51.82 45.82
C ALA A 300 -2.54 -52.67 44.80
N ASN A 301 -2.11 -52.65 43.54
CA ASN A 301 -1.47 -53.80 42.86
C ASN A 301 -1.32 -53.57 41.34
N GLY A 302 -0.17 -53.97 40.79
CA GLY A 302 -0.16 -54.87 39.65
C GLY A 302 0.10 -54.31 38.24
N THR A 303 1.29 -54.68 37.75
CA THR A 303 1.62 -55.11 36.38
C THR A 303 2.02 -54.10 35.31
N ALA A 304 3.15 -54.46 34.70
CA ALA A 304 3.94 -53.76 33.69
C ALA A 304 3.40 -53.95 32.27
N GLY A 305 3.73 -53.03 31.37
CA GLY A 305 3.52 -53.20 29.93
C GLY A 305 3.85 -51.96 29.08
N VAL A 306 5.14 -51.75 28.81
CA VAL A 306 5.77 -51.40 27.51
C VAL A 306 5.10 -50.32 26.61
N ASP A 307 5.82 -49.19 26.41
CA ASP A 307 5.66 -48.23 25.30
C ASP A 307 6.02 -48.86 23.93
N PRO A 308 5.50 -48.38 22.77
CA PRO A 308 6.16 -47.25 22.08
C PRO A 308 5.25 -46.27 21.32
N ILE A 309 5.75 -45.03 21.19
CA ILE A 309 5.36 -43.91 20.32
C ILE A 309 6.20 -44.00 19.00
N PRO A 310 5.97 -43.25 17.89
CA PRO A 310 4.79 -42.83 17.12
C PRO A 310 4.86 -43.23 15.63
N GLN A 311 3.80 -43.00 14.84
CA GLN A 311 3.96 -42.72 13.39
C GLN A 311 3.16 -41.51 12.92
N THR A 312 3.92 -40.56 12.37
CA THR A 312 3.56 -39.35 11.65
C THR A 312 2.98 -39.70 10.28
N ILE A 313 1.86 -39.09 9.88
CA ILE A 313 1.36 -39.15 8.50
C ILE A 313 1.45 -37.75 7.87
N VAL A 314 2.27 -37.69 6.82
CA VAL A 314 2.41 -36.62 5.84
C VAL A 314 1.22 -36.70 4.87
N LEU A 315 0.58 -35.57 4.54
CA LEU A 315 -0.36 -35.48 3.43
C LEU A 315 0.28 -34.62 2.33
N GLU A 316 0.69 -35.29 1.25
CA GLU A 316 1.13 -34.71 -0.01
C GLU A 316 -0.04 -34.23 -0.87
N HIS A 317 0.24 -33.19 -1.64
CA HIS A 317 -0.55 -32.65 -2.75
C HIS A 317 -0.88 -33.70 -3.82
N LEU A 318 -2.10 -33.64 -4.37
CA LEU A 318 -2.40 -34.18 -5.69
C LEU A 318 -3.02 -33.09 -6.58
N ASP A 319 -2.33 -32.92 -7.70
CA ASP A 319 -2.57 -32.06 -8.85
C ASP A 319 -3.39 -32.87 -9.88
N GLU A 320 -4.49 -32.33 -10.40
CA GLU A 320 -5.26 -32.97 -11.48
C GLU A 320 -5.29 -32.06 -12.73
N ARG A 321 -4.44 -32.41 -13.71
CA ARG A 321 -4.62 -32.04 -15.12
C ARG A 321 -5.79 -32.80 -15.73
N LYS A 322 -6.59 -32.13 -16.55
CA LYS A 322 -7.33 -32.76 -17.66
C LYS A 322 -7.11 -31.99 -18.96
N GLU A 323 -6.59 -32.69 -19.96
CA GLU A 323 -6.54 -32.28 -21.36
C GLU A 323 -7.81 -32.72 -22.12
N GLY A 324 -8.15 -31.95 -23.16
CA GLY A 324 -8.53 -32.53 -24.47
C GLY A 324 -10.02 -32.50 -24.87
N GLY A 325 -10.33 -31.73 -25.92
CA GLY A 325 -11.55 -31.92 -26.72
C GLY A 325 -11.96 -30.69 -27.54
N GLY A 326 -11.47 -30.59 -28.77
CA GLY A 326 -11.87 -29.55 -29.73
C GLY A 326 -13.12 -29.92 -30.54
N HIS A 327 -13.89 -28.92 -30.95
CA HIS A 327 -14.75 -28.99 -32.15
C HIS A 327 -14.96 -27.59 -32.74
N ARG A 328 -14.91 -27.52 -34.07
CA ARG A 328 -14.96 -26.35 -34.95
C ARG A 328 -16.21 -26.47 -35.84
N LEU A 329 -17.09 -25.46 -35.87
CA LEU A 329 -18.10 -25.18 -36.92
C LEU A 329 -18.46 -23.67 -36.81
N GLN A 330 -17.98 -22.77 -37.67
CA GLN A 330 -18.48 -22.33 -38.99
C GLN A 330 -19.89 -21.67 -39.01
N GLY A 331 -19.86 -20.33 -39.04
CA GLY A 331 -20.67 -19.38 -39.82
C GLY A 331 -22.20 -19.50 -39.97
N GLN A 332 -22.90 -18.41 -39.65
CA GLN A 332 -23.94 -17.84 -40.54
C GLN A 332 -24.28 -16.39 -40.17
N GLN A 333 -24.17 -15.51 -41.17
CA GLN A 333 -24.77 -14.18 -41.23
C GLN A 333 -26.24 -14.31 -41.57
N GLN A 334 -27.10 -13.48 -40.95
CA GLN A 334 -28.34 -13.06 -41.59
C GLN A 334 -28.71 -11.65 -41.13
N ALA A 335 -28.79 -10.75 -42.12
CA ALA A 335 -29.39 -9.44 -42.04
C ALA A 335 -30.90 -9.56 -42.25
N VAL A 336 -31.70 -8.77 -41.51
CA VAL A 336 -33.11 -8.52 -41.82
C VAL A 336 -33.38 -7.02 -41.77
N VAL A 337 -34.06 -6.57 -42.82
CA VAL A 337 -34.38 -5.19 -43.19
C VAL A 337 -35.63 -4.68 -42.43
N MET A 338 -35.65 -3.37 -42.21
CA MET A 338 -36.64 -2.51 -41.53
C MET A 338 -38.07 -2.57 -42.11
N PRO A 339 -39.06 -1.97 -41.42
CA PRO A 339 -39.59 -0.71 -41.96
C PRO A 339 -39.85 0.42 -40.93
N HIS A 340 -39.87 1.63 -41.49
CA HIS A 340 -39.98 2.95 -40.88
C HIS A 340 -41.29 3.25 -40.12
N SER A 341 -41.21 4.09 -39.08
CA SER A 341 -42.15 5.20 -38.86
C SER A 341 -41.53 6.29 -37.96
N THR A 342 -41.85 7.53 -38.30
CA THR A 342 -41.28 8.82 -37.89
C THR A 342 -41.79 9.33 -36.54
N ASN A 343 -40.92 9.99 -35.76
CA ASN A 343 -41.07 11.38 -35.28
C ASN A 343 -39.98 11.70 -34.24
N GLY A 344 -39.31 12.84 -34.42
CA GLY A 344 -38.10 13.22 -33.68
C GLY A 344 -38.33 14.02 -32.39
N LEU A 345 -37.27 14.07 -31.58
CA LEU A 345 -36.72 15.19 -30.80
C LEU A 345 -35.48 14.65 -30.03
N PRO A 346 -34.47 15.48 -29.71
CA PRO A 346 -33.12 15.01 -29.41
C PRO A 346 -32.94 14.66 -27.93
N LEU A 347 -32.29 13.51 -27.65
CA LEU A 347 -31.84 13.13 -26.31
C LEU A 347 -30.31 12.98 -26.29
N GLN A 348 -29.73 13.66 -25.31
CA GLN A 348 -28.37 13.63 -24.80
C GLN A 348 -27.65 12.28 -24.94
N GLU A 349 -26.45 12.32 -25.53
CA GLU A 349 -25.51 11.19 -25.54
C GLU A 349 -25.11 10.79 -24.11
N THR A 350 -25.43 9.55 -23.78
CA THR A 350 -24.83 8.80 -22.66
C THR A 350 -23.58 8.09 -23.20
N LYS A 351 -22.43 8.29 -22.56
CA LYS A 351 -21.25 7.44 -22.79
C LYS A 351 -21.30 6.28 -21.80
N GLU A 352 -21.55 5.10 -22.34
CA GLU A 352 -21.46 3.80 -21.67
C GLU A 352 -20.01 3.53 -21.22
N SER A 353 -19.85 3.12 -19.97
CA SER A 353 -18.61 2.56 -19.44
C SER A 353 -18.65 1.03 -19.54
N PHE A 354 -17.51 0.46 -19.93
CA PHE A 354 -17.28 -0.97 -20.08
C PHE A 354 -17.41 -1.67 -18.71
N ALA A 355 -18.44 -2.48 -18.55
CA ALA A 355 -18.64 -3.32 -17.37
C ALA A 355 -17.76 -4.59 -17.47
N SER A 356 -16.82 -4.75 -16.54
CA SER A 356 -16.20 -6.04 -16.27
C SER A 356 -17.10 -6.85 -15.33
N SER A 357 -17.38 -8.08 -15.75
CA SER A 357 -18.31 -9.01 -15.12
C SER A 357 -17.70 -9.69 -13.90
N HIS A 358 -18.15 -9.33 -12.70
CA HIS A 358 -18.10 -10.19 -11.51
C HIS A 358 -19.39 -9.99 -10.68
N PRO A 359 -19.90 -11.05 -10.03
CA PRO A 359 -21.26 -11.06 -9.48
C PRO A 359 -21.39 -10.08 -8.31
N LEU A 360 -22.20 -9.04 -8.53
CA LEU A 360 -22.75 -8.19 -7.48
C LEU A 360 -23.67 -9.04 -6.61
N TYR A 361 -23.25 -9.34 -5.38
CA TYR A 361 -24.21 -9.65 -4.33
C TYR A 361 -25.05 -8.38 -4.11
N MET A 362 -26.29 -8.38 -4.61
CA MET A 362 -27.30 -7.41 -4.18
C MET A 362 -27.44 -7.53 -2.66
N GLY A 363 -26.93 -6.53 -1.95
CA GLY A 363 -27.19 -6.38 -0.52
C GLY A 363 -28.57 -5.77 -0.34
N ASP A 364 -29.40 -6.46 0.44
CA ASP A 364 -30.69 -5.94 0.91
C ASP A 364 -30.49 -4.54 1.52
N GLY A 365 -31.32 -3.59 1.07
CA GLY A 365 -31.24 -2.14 1.37
C GLY A 365 -31.55 -1.75 2.82
N VAL A 366 -30.93 -2.41 3.79
CA VAL A 366 -31.03 -2.05 5.20
C VAL A 366 -29.99 -0.98 5.52
N VAL A 367 -30.46 0.25 5.76
CA VAL A 367 -29.65 1.33 6.33
C VAL A 367 -29.52 1.06 7.83
N TYR A 368 -28.30 0.79 8.29
CA TYR A 368 -28.01 0.48 9.68
C TYR A 368 -27.50 1.74 10.40
N PRO A 369 -28.25 2.32 11.35
CA PRO A 369 -27.78 3.45 12.13
C PRO A 369 -26.84 2.95 13.24
N MET A 370 -25.52 2.95 13.02
CA MET A 370 -24.55 2.85 14.11
C MET A 370 -24.20 4.24 14.64
N ARG A 371 -24.05 4.36 15.96
CA ARG A 371 -23.72 5.62 16.64
C ARG A 371 -22.22 5.81 16.90
N CYS A 372 -21.41 4.77 16.74
CA CYS A 372 -19.96 4.84 16.86
C CYS A 372 -19.32 5.04 15.48
N TYR A 373 -19.30 6.27 14.99
CA TYR A 373 -18.66 6.61 13.72
C TYR A 373 -17.12 6.55 13.84
N ASP A 374 -16.49 5.90 12.86
CA ASP A 374 -15.08 6.12 12.49
C ASP A 374 -15.13 6.80 11.11
N GLU A 375 -15.49 8.10 11.11
CA GLU A 375 -15.64 9.00 9.95
C GLU A 375 -14.29 9.34 9.27
N ASP A 376 -13.19 8.80 9.78
CA ASP A 376 -11.93 9.54 9.79
C ASP A 376 -11.06 9.39 8.53
N ALA A 377 -11.51 8.61 7.55
CA ALA A 377 -10.82 8.47 6.26
C ALA A 377 -11.60 9.07 5.07
N GLU A 378 -12.87 9.46 5.23
CA GLU A 378 -13.70 9.90 4.09
C GLU A 378 -13.41 11.35 3.67
N ALA A 379 -12.94 12.19 4.60
CA ALA A 379 -12.87 13.64 4.40
C ALA A 379 -11.61 14.16 3.66
N LEU A 380 -10.56 13.36 3.48
CA LEU A 380 -9.28 13.87 2.93
C LEU A 380 -9.11 13.65 1.41
N LEU A 381 -9.96 12.85 0.76
CA LEU A 381 -9.83 12.54 -0.68
C LEU A 381 -11.12 12.73 -1.48
N GLY A 382 -12.22 13.15 -0.85
CA GLY A 382 -13.47 13.51 -1.52
C GLY A 382 -13.65 15.02 -1.52
N GLY A 383 -13.50 15.66 -2.69
CA GLY A 383 -13.87 17.06 -2.87
C GLY A 383 -15.38 17.25 -2.83
N GLU A 384 -15.97 17.30 -1.64
CA GLU A 384 -17.29 17.91 -1.43
C GLU A 384 -17.16 19.11 -0.50
N GLN A 385 -17.25 20.29 -1.11
CA GLN A 385 -17.29 21.59 -0.44
C GLN A 385 -18.60 21.69 0.38
N GLN A 386 -18.54 21.33 1.66
CA GLN A 386 -19.51 21.85 2.62
C GLN A 386 -18.99 23.15 3.21
N VAL A 387 -19.48 24.25 2.66
CA VAL A 387 -19.38 25.59 3.26
C VAL A 387 -20.12 25.54 4.59
N ASN A 388 -19.39 25.63 5.70
CA ASN A 388 -19.99 26.00 6.97
C ASN A 388 -19.32 27.27 7.50
N ARG A 389 -20.14 28.34 7.56
CA ARG A 389 -19.83 29.61 8.21
C ARG A 389 -19.76 29.36 9.72
N ASN A 390 -18.57 29.46 10.29
CA ASN A 390 -18.31 30.16 11.55
C ASN A 390 -16.82 30.05 11.88
N GLY A 391 -16.20 31.20 12.08
CA GLY A 391 -14.77 31.33 12.30
C GLY A 391 -14.34 30.79 13.65
N THR A 392 -13.32 29.95 13.63
CA THR A 392 -12.28 29.82 14.64
C THR A 392 -11.06 29.21 13.95
N GLU A 393 -9.99 30.01 13.82
CA GLU A 393 -8.68 29.55 13.35
C GLU A 393 -8.10 28.58 14.39
N ASN A 394 -7.87 27.32 14.02
CA ASN A 394 -7.08 26.40 14.81
C ASN A 394 -5.68 26.29 14.19
N LEU A 395 -4.71 26.86 14.90
CA LEU A 395 -3.28 26.66 14.68
C LEU A 395 -2.95 25.18 14.88
N HIS A 396 -2.79 24.40 13.81
CA HIS A 396 -2.06 23.11 13.83
C HIS A 396 -1.52 22.73 12.44
N ASP A 397 -0.91 23.68 11.74
CA ASP A 397 -0.12 23.40 10.54
C ASP A 397 1.27 24.06 10.69
N PHE A 398 2.21 23.39 11.37
CA PHE A 398 3.58 23.89 11.51
C PHE A 398 4.70 22.85 11.32
N GLU A 399 4.39 21.58 11.02
CA GLU A 399 5.44 20.55 10.91
C GLU A 399 5.83 20.17 9.46
N ALA A 400 5.03 20.54 8.46
CA ALA A 400 5.39 20.31 7.04
C ALA A 400 6.31 21.40 6.47
N ALA A 401 6.32 22.60 7.07
CA ALA A 401 7.15 23.72 6.64
C ALA A 401 8.62 23.57 7.06
N THR A 402 8.92 22.77 8.08
CA THR A 402 10.27 22.58 8.61
C THR A 402 11.19 21.81 7.66
N PHE A 403 10.65 20.93 6.80
CA PHE A 403 11.44 20.18 5.83
C PHE A 403 11.98 21.05 4.68
N LEU A 404 11.20 22.05 4.24
CA LEU A 404 11.65 23.01 3.24
C LEU A 404 12.67 24.02 3.81
N ASN A 405 12.57 24.31 5.11
CA ASN A 405 13.43 25.30 5.77
C ASN A 405 14.82 24.73 6.12
N GLU A 406 14.95 23.43 6.39
CA GLU A 406 16.25 22.79 6.63
C GLU A 406 17.09 22.59 5.35
N TYR A 407 16.45 22.41 4.18
CA TYR A 407 17.18 22.32 2.91
C TYR A 407 17.56 23.70 2.31
N GLY A 408 16.85 24.77 2.67
CA GLY A 408 17.15 26.13 2.24
C GLY A 408 18.43 26.74 2.86
N ASN A 409 18.85 26.24 4.03
CA ASN A 409 20.02 26.77 4.76
C ASN A 409 21.36 26.08 4.41
N LEU A 410 21.38 25.11 3.49
CA LEU A 410 22.62 24.48 3.00
C LEU A 410 23.09 24.97 1.62
N MET A 411 22.37 25.91 1.01
CA MET A 411 22.69 26.50 -0.30
C MET A 411 22.81 28.04 -0.25
N HIS A 412 23.28 28.57 0.89
CA HIS A 412 23.62 29.99 1.04
C HIS A 412 24.96 30.19 1.73
#